data_AF-A0A6G1K4S8-F1
#
_entry.id   AF-A0A6G1K4S8-F1
#
_cell.length_a   1.000
_cell.length_b   1.000
_cell.length_c   1.000
_cell.angle_alpha   90.00
_cell.angle_beta   90.00
_cell.angle_gamma   90.00
#
_symmetry.space_group_name_H-M   'P 1'
#
loop_
_entity.id
_entity.type
_entity.pdbx_description
1 polymer ?
#
loop_
_entity_poly.entity_id
_entity_poly.type
_entity_poly.pdbx_seq_one_letter_code
_entity_poly.pdbx_strand_id
1 'polypeptide(L)'
;AVSKIKRAHKPLKRVFNILKAKISTCTDNKDILQIAVKALNNTTGPHRIILTLLIFRAYLRINKDLPPTLDIIVRANAVQKATRII
;
A
#
# COMPACT_ATOMS: atom_id res chain seq x y z
N ALA A 1 -18.05 22.91 6.28
CA ALA A 1 -16.80 22.11 6.13
C ALA A 1 -17.14 20.65 5.84
N VAL A 2 -16.51 20.02 4.85
CA VAL A 2 -16.74 18.59 4.53
C VAL A 2 -15.86 17.71 5.43
N SER A 3 -16.47 16.76 6.14
CA SER A 3 -15.75 15.81 7.02
C SER A 3 -14.73 14.96 6.26
N LYS A 4 -13.66 14.53 6.92
CA LYS A 4 -12.62 13.67 6.32
C LYS A 4 -13.22 12.41 5.68
N ILE A 5 -14.24 11.85 6.31
CA ILE A 5 -15.01 10.68 5.84
C ILE A 5 -15.67 10.98 4.48
N LYS A 6 -16.37 12.12 4.35
CA LYS A 6 -17.02 12.50 3.09
C LYS A 6 -16.00 12.71 1.95
N ARG A 7 -14.77 13.16 2.25
CA ARG A 7 -13.71 13.31 1.24
C ARG A 7 -13.16 11.98 0.76
N ALA A 8 -13.04 10.98 1.64
CA ALA A 8 -12.56 9.65 1.28
C ALA A 8 -13.58 8.81 0.49
N HIS A 9 -14.88 9.12 0.63
CA HIS A 9 -15.94 8.35 -0.05
C HIS A 9 -15.86 8.41 -1.58
N LYS A 10 -15.66 9.60 -2.16
CA LYS A 10 -15.62 9.80 -3.62
C LYS A 10 -14.51 8.97 -4.31
N PRO A 11 -13.23 9.01 -3.85
CA PRO A 11 -12.18 8.19 -4.46
C PRO A 11 -12.40 6.69 -4.22
N LEU A 12 -12.86 6.27 -3.03
CA LEU A 12 -13.13 4.86 -2.76
C LEU A 12 -14.24 4.31 -3.68
N LYS A 13 -15.35 5.06 -3.85
CA LYS A 13 -16.44 4.69 -4.75
C LYS A 13 -15.95 4.55 -6.20
N ARG A 14 -15.05 5.44 -6.63
CA ARG A 14 -14.45 5.35 -7.97
C ARG A 14 -13.63 4.07 -8.16
N VAL A 15 -12.72 3.78 -7.22
CA VAL A 15 -11.88 2.57 -7.28
C VAL A 15 -12.74 1.31 -7.23
N PHE A 16 -13.74 1.27 -6.35
CA PHE A 16 -14.68 0.16 -6.25
C PHE A 16 -15.41 -0.09 -7.58
N ASN A 17 -15.95 0.95 -8.22
CA ASN A 17 -16.66 0.80 -9.49
C ASN A 17 -15.75 0.29 -10.62
N ILE A 18 -14.50 0.75 -10.67
CA ILE A 18 -13.50 0.28 -11.65
C ILE A 18 -13.19 -1.21 -11.42
N LEU A 19 -12.94 -1.61 -10.17
CA LEU A 19 -12.67 -3.01 -9.84
C LEU A 19 -13.89 -3.88 -10.09
N LYS A 20 -15.09 -3.43 -9.71
CA LYS A 20 -16.33 -4.15 -9.96
C LYS A 20 -16.53 -4.41 -11.45
N ALA A 21 -16.30 -3.42 -12.32
CA ALA A 21 -16.38 -3.62 -13.76
C ALA A 21 -15.33 -4.62 -14.32
N LYS A 22 -14.21 -4.81 -13.62
CA LYS A 22 -13.06 -5.59 -14.12
C LYS A 22 -12.98 -7.02 -13.58
N ILE A 23 -13.45 -7.25 -12.34
CA ILE A 23 -13.28 -8.53 -11.63
C ILE A 23 -14.56 -9.06 -10.98
N SER A 24 -15.75 -8.49 -11.27
CA SER A 24 -17.02 -8.94 -10.69
C SER A 24 -17.39 -10.38 -11.00
N THR A 25 -16.81 -10.96 -12.06
CA THR A 25 -17.04 -12.36 -12.45
C THR A 25 -16.25 -13.36 -11.59
N CYS A 26 -15.21 -12.90 -10.88
CA CYS A 26 -14.27 -13.76 -10.17
C CYS A 26 -14.34 -13.62 -8.65
N THR A 27 -15.07 -12.61 -8.15
CA THR A 27 -14.96 -12.18 -6.75
C THR A 27 -16.23 -11.45 -6.30
N ASP A 28 -16.59 -11.58 -5.03
CA ASP A 28 -17.76 -10.92 -4.46
C ASP A 28 -17.55 -9.41 -4.21
N ASN A 29 -18.63 -8.67 -3.91
CA ASN A 29 -18.53 -7.24 -3.64
C ASN A 29 -17.70 -6.90 -2.38
N LYS A 30 -17.61 -7.81 -1.40
CA LYS A 30 -16.91 -7.58 -0.13
C LYS A 30 -15.40 -7.59 -0.36
N ASP A 31 -14.91 -8.55 -1.11
CA ASP A 31 -13.51 -8.68 -1.49
C ASP A 31 -13.09 -7.57 -2.45
N ILE A 32 -13.95 -7.19 -3.40
CA ILE A 32 -13.74 -6.02 -4.27
C ILE A 32 -13.57 -4.74 -3.43
N LEU A 33 -14.37 -4.57 -2.37
CA LEU A 33 -14.25 -3.43 -1.47
C LEU A 33 -12.94 -3.46 -0.68
N GLN A 34 -12.50 -4.62 -0.19
CA GLN A 34 -11.21 -4.77 0.49
C GLN A 34 -10.05 -4.41 -0.45
N ILE A 35 -10.09 -4.89 -1.70
CA ILE A 35 -9.09 -4.55 -2.73
C ILE A 35 -9.13 -3.05 -3.02
N ALA A 36 -10.31 -2.44 -3.11
CA ALA A 36 -10.45 -1.01 -3.36
C ALA A 36 -9.80 -0.15 -2.26
N VAL A 37 -10.02 -0.50 -0.99
CA VAL A 37 -9.38 0.16 0.16
C VAL A 37 -7.86 -0.01 0.10
N LYS A 38 -7.39 -1.23 -0.15
CA LYS A 38 -5.94 -1.54 -0.24
C LYS A 38 -5.28 -0.79 -1.39
N ALA A 39 -5.91 -0.79 -2.57
CA ALA A 39 -5.43 -0.07 -3.75
C ALA A 39 -5.38 1.43 -3.48
N LEU A 40 -6.43 2.01 -2.91
CA LEU A 40 -6.47 3.44 -2.59
C LEU A 40 -5.37 3.83 -1.58
N ASN A 41 -5.14 3.03 -0.55
CA ASN A 41 -4.11 3.29 0.46
C ASN A 41 -2.68 3.14 -0.08
N ASN A 42 -2.50 2.29 -1.09
CA ASN A 42 -1.20 2.00 -1.71
C ASN A 42 -0.92 2.81 -3.00
N THR A 43 -1.90 3.56 -3.51
CA THR A 43 -1.73 4.32 -4.76
C THR A 43 -0.80 5.50 -4.53
N THR A 44 0.35 5.50 -5.19
CA THR A 44 1.23 6.67 -5.35
C THR A 44 0.79 7.49 -6.55
N GLY A 45 0.86 8.80 -6.40
CA GLY A 45 1.05 9.72 -7.52
C GLY A 45 2.47 10.28 -7.44
N PRO A 46 2.99 10.95 -8.49
CA PRO A 46 4.34 11.52 -8.53
C PRO A 46 4.70 12.39 -7.30
N HIS A 47 3.71 12.95 -6.62
CA HIS A 47 3.85 13.74 -5.39
C HIS A 47 2.84 13.36 -4.30
N ARG A 48 2.23 12.16 -4.35
CA ARG A 48 1.23 11.75 -3.35
C ARG A 48 1.84 10.77 -2.35
N ILE A 49 1.58 11.04 -1.07
CA ILE A 49 2.00 10.20 0.05
C ILE A 49 1.29 8.85 -0.01
N ILE A 50 2.03 7.75 0.12
CA ILE A 50 1.44 6.43 0.37
C ILE A 50 0.91 6.43 1.79
N LEU A 51 -0.40 6.45 1.93
CA LEU A 51 -1.04 6.53 3.25
C LEU A 51 -0.60 5.37 4.15
N THR A 52 -0.43 4.18 3.58
CA THR A 52 0.11 3.01 4.28
C THR A 52 1.49 3.29 4.88
N LEU A 53 2.43 3.85 4.11
CA LEU A 53 3.76 4.17 4.62
C LEU A 53 3.73 5.27 5.68
N LEU A 54 2.81 6.23 5.56
CA LEU A 54 2.65 7.29 6.54
C LEU A 54 2.15 6.74 7.89
N ILE A 55 1.11 5.89 7.86
CA ILE A 55 0.53 5.27 9.07
C ILE A 55 1.57 4.44 9.82
N PHE A 56 2.41 3.68 9.12
CA PHE A 56 3.47 2.89 9.73
C PHE A 56 4.72 3.71 10.10
N ARG A 57 4.71 5.04 9.93
CA ARG A 57 5.87 5.93 10.10
C ARG A 57 7.07 5.55 9.23
N ALA A 58 6.91 4.57 8.33
CA ALA A 58 7.93 4.12 7.40
C ALA A 58 8.28 5.24 6.43
N TYR A 59 7.28 6.02 5.99
CA TYR A 59 7.49 7.17 5.11
C TYR A 59 8.48 8.19 5.69
N LEU A 60 8.42 8.44 7.01
CA LEU A 60 9.33 9.38 7.68
C LEU A 60 10.76 8.84 7.82
N ARG A 61 10.93 7.53 7.69
CA ARG A 61 12.23 6.86 7.76
C ARG A 61 12.86 6.67 6.39
N ILE A 62 12.15 6.95 5.31
CA ILE A 62 12.69 6.88 3.94
C ILE A 62 13.52 8.13 3.70
N ASN A 63 14.84 7.98 3.72
CA ASN A 63 15.80 9.01 3.32
C ASN A 63 16.96 8.35 2.55
N LYS A 64 17.93 9.15 2.08
CA LYS A 64 19.05 8.62 1.28
C LYS A 64 19.87 7.55 2.03
N ASP A 65 19.90 7.63 3.35
CA ASP A 65 20.68 6.74 4.22
C ASP A 65 19.87 5.50 4.67
N LEU A 66 18.54 5.60 4.60
CA LEU A 66 17.58 4.57 4.97
C LEU A 66 16.59 4.34 3.83
N PRO A 67 17.02 3.69 2.74
CA PRO A 67 16.11 3.33 1.66
C PRO A 67 15.00 2.40 2.19
N PRO A 68 13.79 2.43 1.58
CA PRO A 68 12.65 1.62 2.03
C PRO A 68 12.92 0.12 1.97
N THR A 69 13.96 -0.28 1.24
CA THR A 69 14.46 -1.64 1.22
C THR A 69 15.97 -1.61 1.40
N LEU A 70 16.48 -2.48 2.26
CA LEU A 70 17.91 -2.69 2.43
C LEU A 70 18.54 -3.08 1.07
N ASP A 71 19.81 -2.78 0.89
CA ASP A 71 20.55 -3.25 -0.28
C ASP A 71 20.43 -4.78 -0.44
N ILE A 72 20.38 -5.25 -1.70
CA ILE A 72 20.16 -6.67 -2.01
C ILE A 72 21.25 -7.54 -1.38
N ILE A 73 22.50 -7.06 -1.36
CA ILE A 73 23.64 -7.77 -0.78
C ILE A 73 23.47 -7.87 0.74
N VAL A 74 23.04 -6.80 1.40
CA VAL A 74 22.83 -6.80 2.85
C VAL A 74 21.69 -7.74 3.24
N ARG A 75 20.61 -7.80 2.45
CA ARG A 75 19.54 -8.79 2.64
C ARG A 75 20.02 -10.22 2.47
N ALA A 76 20.75 -10.51 1.39
CA ALA A 76 21.28 -11.85 1.13
C ALA A 76 22.19 -12.32 2.28
N ASN A 77 23.05 -11.43 2.78
CA ASN A 77 23.94 -11.71 3.91
C ASN A 77 23.19 -11.93 5.22
N ALA A 78 22.15 -11.14 5.50
CA ALA A 78 21.33 -11.30 6.71
C ALA A 78 20.59 -12.64 6.70
N VAL A 79 20.00 -13.02 5.56
CA VAL A 79 19.36 -14.33 5.38
C VAL A 79 20.38 -15.45 5.56
N GLN A 80 21.53 -15.36 4.88
CA GLN A 80 22.59 -16.38 5.01
C GLN A 80 23.06 -16.54 6.47
N LYS A 81 23.21 -15.44 7.22
CA LYS A 81 23.55 -15.48 8.65
C LYS A 81 22.46 -16.15 9.48
N ALA A 82 21.19 -15.83 9.22
CA ALA A 82 20.06 -16.41 9.95
C ALA A 82 19.92 -17.91 9.66
N THR A 83 20.12 -18.33 8.41
CA THR A 83 20.04 -19.74 8.01
C THR A 83 21.27 -20.56 8.41
N ARG A 84 22.43 -19.93 8.61
CA ARG A 84 23.64 -20.62 9.11
C ARG A 84 23.57 -21.01 10.59
N ILE A 85 22.57 -20.50 11.33
CA ILE A 85 22.35 -20.81 12.75
C ILE A 85 21.46 -22.06 12.93
N ILE A 86 20.86 -22.57 11.84
CA ILE A 86 20.14 -23.85 11.79
C ILE A 86 21.09 -24.91 11.24
#